data_AF-A0AAE3VMJ7-F1
#
_entry.id   AF-A0AAE3VMJ7-F1
#
_cell.length_a   1.000
_cell.length_b   1.000
_cell.length_c   1.000
_cell.angle_alpha   90.00
_cell.angle_beta   90.00
_cell.angle_gamma   90.00
#
_symmetry.space_group_name_H-M   'P 1'
#
loop_
_entity.id
_entity.type
_entity.pdbx_description
1 polymer ?
#
loop_
_entity_poly.entity_id
_entity_poly.type
_entity_poly.pdbx_seq_one_letter_code
_entity_poly.pdbx_strand_id
1 'polypeptide(L)'
;MKAIETRGTLRSANETRQAEWDPDDRITLAYRGNEMAGEVGEACNVIKKLERERLGIAGSRATLAQLAEELADVVICADLIAMQAGIDLLGEAVPAKFNATSEKTGLRTRLASSSALGAAE
;
A
#
# COMPACT_ATOMS: atom_id res chain seq x y z
N MET A 1 13.11 23.49 13.90
CA MET A 1 13.08 22.12 13.35
C MET A 1 11.95 21.38 14.04
N LYS A 2 11.02 20.75 13.33
CA LYS A 2 10.01 19.89 13.99
C LYS A 2 10.73 18.67 14.60
N ALA A 3 10.23 18.18 15.74
CA ALA A 3 10.73 16.93 16.31
C ALA A 3 10.38 15.77 15.35
N ILE A 4 11.29 14.81 15.19
CA ILE A 4 11.03 13.60 14.40
C ILE A 4 10.21 12.65 15.27
N GLU A 5 9.06 12.20 14.76
CA GLU A 5 8.22 11.20 15.41
C GLU A 5 8.22 9.91 14.59
N THR A 6 8.49 8.79 15.25
CA THR A 6 8.47 7.46 14.63
C THR A 6 7.18 6.74 14.99
N ARG A 7 6.56 6.09 14.00
CA ARG A 7 5.33 5.32 14.14
C ARG A 7 5.58 3.84 13.86
N GLY A 8 4.89 2.96 14.56
CA GLY A 8 5.07 1.51 14.46
C GLY A 8 4.28 0.83 13.33
N THR A 9 3.33 1.55 12.73
CA THR A 9 2.48 1.04 11.64
C THR A 9 2.32 2.09 10.54
N LEU A 10 2.08 1.63 9.31
CA LEU A 10 1.76 2.54 8.19
C LEU A 10 0.53 3.40 8.50
N ARG A 11 -0.53 2.80 9.06
CA ARG A 11 -1.76 3.52 9.43
C ARG A 11 -1.47 4.71 10.35
N SER A 12 -0.77 4.48 11.46
CA SER A 12 -0.47 5.55 12.42
C SER A 12 0.47 6.62 11.86
N ALA A 13 1.39 6.23 10.96
CA ALA A 13 2.22 7.16 10.20
C ALA A 13 1.39 8.02 9.24
N ASN A 14 0.47 7.41 8.49
CA ASN A 14 -0.41 8.11 7.56
C ASN A 14 -1.35 9.08 8.28
N GLU A 15 -1.97 8.69 9.39
CA GLU A 15 -2.83 9.55 10.20
C GLU A 15 -2.08 10.80 10.69
N THR A 16 -0.85 10.60 11.20
CA THR A 16 -0.01 11.70 11.70
C THR A 16 0.41 12.61 10.55
N ARG A 17 0.90 12.03 9.45
CA ARG A 17 1.36 12.78 8.28
C ARG A 17 0.22 13.52 7.58
N GLN A 18 -0.99 12.96 7.56
CA GLN A 18 -2.16 13.59 6.95
C GLN A 18 -2.48 14.94 7.60
N ALA A 19 -2.43 15.01 8.94
CA ALA A 19 -2.64 16.26 9.68
C ALA A 19 -1.57 17.33 9.36
N GLU A 20 -0.38 16.92 8.93
CA GLU A 20 0.68 17.83 8.48
C GLU A 20 0.56 18.22 7.00
N TRP A 21 0.09 17.29 6.16
CA TRP A 21 0.08 17.41 4.71
C TRP A 21 -1.14 18.16 4.17
N ASP A 22 -2.30 17.93 4.77
CA ASP A 22 -3.58 18.54 4.38
C ASP A 22 -4.33 18.95 5.66
N PRO A 23 -3.84 20.00 6.34
CA PRO A 23 -4.38 20.45 7.63
C PRO A 23 -5.83 20.95 7.53
N ASP A 24 -6.30 21.28 6.33
CA ASP A 24 -7.64 21.77 6.05
C ASP A 24 -8.61 20.65 5.61
N ASP A 25 -8.16 19.38 5.59
CA ASP A 25 -8.92 18.18 5.20
C ASP A 25 -9.66 18.33 3.85
N ARG A 26 -8.94 18.80 2.83
CA ARG A 26 -9.49 19.08 1.50
C ARG A 26 -9.38 17.91 0.53
N ILE A 27 -8.52 16.93 0.81
CA ILE A 27 -8.29 15.79 -0.07
C ILE A 27 -9.50 14.85 -0.05
N THR A 28 -10.17 14.74 -1.19
CA THR A 28 -11.35 13.89 -1.35
C THR A 28 -10.97 12.44 -1.63
N LEU A 29 -11.91 11.52 -1.36
CA LEU A 29 -11.77 10.11 -1.73
C LEU A 29 -11.52 9.91 -3.23
N ALA A 30 -12.15 10.74 -4.09
CA ALA A 30 -11.93 10.70 -5.54
C ALA A 30 -10.50 11.11 -5.92
N TYR A 31 -9.94 12.10 -5.24
CA TYR A 31 -8.53 12.49 -5.42
C TYR A 31 -7.60 11.32 -5.06
N ARG A 32 -7.77 10.72 -3.88
CA ARG A 32 -6.93 9.58 -3.45
C ARG A 32 -7.06 8.36 -4.38
N GLY A 33 -8.26 8.10 -4.88
CA GLY A 33 -8.49 7.04 -5.87
C GLY A 33 -7.70 7.29 -7.16
N ASN A 34 -7.65 8.53 -7.64
CA ASN A 34 -6.87 8.90 -8.82
C ASN A 34 -5.36 8.89 -8.54
N GLU A 35 -4.92 9.33 -7.37
CA GLU A 35 -3.52 9.26 -6.92
C GLU A 35 -3.03 7.82 -6.91
N MET A 36 -3.78 6.90 -6.28
CA MET A 36 -3.48 5.47 -6.31
C MET A 36 -3.39 4.92 -7.74
N ALA A 37 -4.29 5.34 -8.64
CA ALA A 37 -4.23 4.92 -10.05
C ALA A 37 -2.95 5.43 -10.74
N GLY A 38 -2.46 6.62 -10.37
CA GLY A 38 -1.16 7.16 -10.77
C GLY A 38 -0.02 6.24 -10.36
N GLU A 39 0.11 5.95 -9.06
CA GLU A 39 1.18 5.10 -8.52
C GLU A 39 1.17 3.69 -9.13
N VAL A 40 -0.02 3.11 -9.35
CA VAL A 40 -0.15 1.84 -10.07
C VAL A 40 0.38 1.95 -11.51
N GLY A 41 0.11 3.06 -12.18
CA GLY A 41 0.63 3.35 -13.51
C GLY A 41 2.16 3.47 -13.55
N GLU A 42 2.74 4.11 -12.54
CA GLU A 42 4.20 4.23 -12.37
C GLU A 42 4.85 2.86 -12.17
N ALA A 43 4.30 2.06 -11.25
CA ALA A 43 4.71 0.67 -11.02
C ALA A 43 4.63 -0.16 -12.32
N CYS A 44 3.51 -0.08 -13.06
CA CYS A 44 3.36 -0.75 -14.36
C CYS A 44 4.40 -0.30 -15.38
N ASN A 45 4.74 0.99 -15.40
CA ASN A 45 5.76 1.53 -16.30
C ASN A 45 7.16 1.02 -15.93
N VAL A 46 7.48 0.88 -14.64
CA VAL A 46 8.74 0.28 -14.18
C VAL A 46 8.81 -1.20 -14.54
N ILE A 47 7.76 -1.99 -14.29
CA ILE A 47 7.68 -3.41 -14.68
C ILE A 47 7.92 -3.56 -16.19
N LYS A 48 7.26 -2.72 -17.00
CA LYS A 48 7.47 -2.70 -18.46
C LYS A 48 8.93 -2.43 -18.83
N LYS A 49 9.62 -1.51 -18.15
CA LYS A 49 11.03 -1.20 -18.40
C LYS A 49 11.96 -2.36 -18.01
N LEU A 50 11.66 -3.08 -16.93
CA LEU A 50 12.37 -4.29 -16.52
C LEU A 50 12.21 -5.40 -17.56
N GLU A 51 10.98 -5.66 -18.00
CA GLU A 51 10.69 -6.69 -19.01
C GLU A 51 11.30 -6.33 -20.37
N ARG A 52 11.30 -5.06 -20.74
CA ARG A 52 11.96 -4.58 -21.95
C ARG A 52 13.45 -4.93 -21.97
N GLU A 53 14.13 -4.82 -20.83
CA GLU A 53 15.53 -5.25 -20.69
C GLU A 53 15.67 -6.75 -20.93
N ARG A 54 14.88 -7.54 -20.19
CA ARG A 54 14.87 -9.01 -20.25
C ARG A 54 14.61 -9.53 -21.66
N LEU A 55 13.74 -8.86 -22.41
CA LEU A 55 13.34 -9.23 -23.77
C LEU A 55 14.26 -8.66 -24.87
N GLY A 56 15.26 -7.84 -24.52
CA GLY A 56 16.17 -7.22 -25.50
C GLY A 56 15.50 -6.13 -26.37
N ILE A 57 14.39 -5.56 -25.93
CA ILE A 57 13.66 -4.53 -26.67
C ILE A 57 14.32 -3.15 -26.44
N ALA A 58 14.41 -2.30 -27.46
CA ALA A 58 14.99 -0.96 -27.34
C ALA A 58 14.16 -0.04 -26.41
N GLY A 59 14.84 0.87 -25.68
CA GLY A 59 14.22 1.93 -24.88
C GLY A 59 14.80 2.09 -23.47
N SER A 60 14.21 2.94 -22.64
CA SER A 60 14.60 3.15 -21.23
C SER A 60 14.52 1.87 -20.39
N ARG A 61 15.36 1.78 -19.36
CA ARG A 61 15.47 0.68 -18.39
C ARG A 61 15.03 1.13 -17.00
N ALA A 62 14.88 0.18 -16.09
CA ALA A 62 14.58 0.45 -14.69
C ALA A 62 15.25 -0.60 -13.80
N THR A 63 15.25 -0.37 -12.49
CA THR A 63 15.83 -1.28 -11.50
C THR A 63 14.76 -1.85 -10.56
N LEU A 64 15.12 -2.91 -9.83
CA LEU A 64 14.26 -3.45 -8.77
C LEU A 64 14.07 -2.47 -7.61
N ALA A 65 15.03 -1.57 -7.37
CA ALA A 65 14.89 -0.52 -6.37
C ALA A 65 13.76 0.46 -6.76
N GLN A 66 13.72 0.88 -8.03
CA GLN A 66 12.62 1.70 -8.54
C GLN A 66 11.29 0.96 -8.44
N LEU A 67 11.26 -0.35 -8.73
CA LEU A 67 10.02 -1.11 -8.57
C LEU A 67 9.57 -1.17 -7.10
N ALA A 68 10.50 -1.28 -6.16
CA ALA A 68 10.18 -1.28 -4.73
C ALA A 68 9.59 0.06 -4.27
N GLU A 69 10.10 1.18 -4.78
CA GLU A 69 9.56 2.52 -4.54
C GLU A 69 8.10 2.62 -5.02
N GLU A 70 7.85 2.34 -6.30
CA GLU A 70 6.49 2.47 -6.85
C GLU A 70 5.48 1.51 -6.19
N LEU A 71 5.90 0.28 -5.87
CA LEU A 71 5.04 -0.65 -5.13
C LEU A 71 4.76 -0.18 -3.70
N ALA A 72 5.71 0.50 -3.05
CA ALA A 72 5.49 1.10 -1.74
C ALA A 72 4.46 2.24 -1.83
N ASP A 73 4.54 3.09 -2.85
CA ASP A 73 3.60 4.19 -3.05
C ASP A 73 2.17 3.68 -3.33
N VAL A 74 2.02 2.58 -4.07
CA VAL A 74 0.72 1.89 -4.22
C VAL A 74 0.15 1.46 -2.85
N VAL A 75 0.96 0.84 -2.00
CA VAL A 75 0.52 0.38 -0.67
C VAL A 75 0.16 1.57 0.24
N ILE A 76 0.96 2.64 0.20
CA ILE A 76 0.69 3.88 0.95
C ILE A 76 -0.64 4.48 0.52
N CYS A 77 -0.87 4.64 -0.78
CA CYS A 77 -2.11 5.21 -1.32
C CYS A 77 -3.33 4.34 -1.01
N ALA A 78 -3.20 3.02 -1.10
CA ALA A 78 -4.26 2.11 -0.72
C ALA A 78 -4.65 2.27 0.77
N ASP A 79 -3.66 2.42 1.67
CA ASP A 79 -3.94 2.67 3.09
C ASP A 79 -4.52 4.08 3.33
N LEU A 80 -4.11 5.11 2.58
CA LEU A 80 -4.71 6.45 2.68
C LEU A 80 -6.21 6.44 2.30
N ILE A 81 -6.57 5.69 1.26
CA ILE A 81 -7.97 5.47 0.88
C ILE A 81 -8.71 4.74 2.00
N ALA A 82 -8.12 3.66 2.53
CA ALA A 82 -8.73 2.89 3.61
C ALA A 82 -8.92 3.70 4.89
N MET A 83 -7.92 4.53 5.26
CA MET A 83 -7.98 5.47 6.36
C MET A 83 -9.16 6.43 6.20
N GLN A 84 -9.30 7.07 5.03
CA GLN A 84 -10.42 7.98 4.77
C GLN A 84 -11.79 7.28 4.74
N ALA A 85 -11.84 6.01 4.35
CA ALA A 85 -13.06 5.20 4.29
C ALA A 85 -13.40 4.49 5.62
N GLY A 86 -12.58 4.62 6.67
CA GLY A 86 -12.79 3.93 7.94
C GLY A 86 -12.57 2.41 7.88
N ILE A 87 -11.69 1.95 6.99
CA ILE A 87 -11.38 0.53 6.77
C ILE A 87 -10.04 0.20 7.45
N ASP A 88 -9.99 -0.84 8.28
CA ASP A 88 -8.73 -1.45 8.71
C ASP A 88 -8.20 -2.38 7.61
N LEU A 89 -7.39 -1.80 6.71
CA LEU A 89 -6.92 -2.51 5.53
C LEU A 89 -5.90 -3.59 5.90
N LEU A 90 -4.86 -3.22 6.63
CA LEU A 90 -3.72 -4.10 6.91
C LEU A 90 -3.97 -5.03 8.10
N GLY A 91 -4.75 -4.59 9.09
CA GLY A 91 -5.06 -5.38 10.28
C GLY A 91 -6.18 -6.39 10.09
N GLU A 92 -7.15 -6.12 9.20
CA GLU A 92 -8.35 -6.96 9.06
C GLU A 92 -8.69 -7.32 7.61
N ALA A 93 -8.84 -6.35 6.70
CA ALA A 93 -9.37 -6.61 5.36
C ALA A 93 -8.43 -7.48 4.49
N VAL A 94 -7.13 -7.23 4.52
CA VAL A 94 -6.11 -8.03 3.81
C VAL A 94 -6.03 -9.45 4.39
N PRO A 95 -5.88 -9.67 5.73
CA PRO A 95 -5.96 -10.99 6.33
C PRO A 95 -7.23 -11.76 5.97
N ALA A 96 -8.40 -11.12 6.09
CA ALA A 96 -9.67 -11.75 5.76
C ALA A 96 -9.73 -12.20 4.29
N LYS A 97 -9.33 -11.32 3.35
CA LYS A 97 -9.36 -11.64 1.92
C LYS A 97 -8.33 -12.71 1.54
N PHE A 98 -7.14 -12.66 2.14
CA PHE A 98 -6.10 -13.67 1.96
C PHE A 98 -6.59 -15.04 2.43
N ASN A 99 -7.12 -15.11 3.66
CA ASN A 99 -7.60 -16.35 4.27
C ASN A 99 -8.79 -16.95 3.52
N ALA A 100 -9.75 -16.14 3.08
CA ALA A 100 -10.87 -16.60 2.26
C ALA A 100 -10.40 -17.22 0.94
N THR A 101 -9.36 -16.66 0.32
CA THR A 101 -8.75 -17.25 -0.89
C THR A 101 -8.09 -18.58 -0.56
N SER A 102 -7.29 -18.63 0.52
CA SER A 102 -6.63 -19.87 0.97
C SER A 102 -7.63 -20.99 1.27
N GLU A 103 -8.75 -20.69 1.92
CA GLU A 103 -9.82 -21.65 2.18
C GLU A 103 -10.46 -22.16 0.91
N LYS A 104 -10.85 -21.23 0.02
CA LYS A 104 -11.46 -21.56 -1.28
C LYS A 104 -10.59 -22.52 -2.10
N THR A 105 -9.27 -22.41 -2.01
CA THR A 105 -8.32 -23.22 -2.79
C THR A 105 -7.68 -24.36 -1.99
N GLY A 106 -8.13 -24.64 -0.77
CA GLY A 106 -7.60 -25.75 0.05
C GLY A 106 -6.15 -25.55 0.54
N LEU A 107 -5.68 -24.31 0.63
CA LEU A 107 -4.35 -23.98 1.14
C LEU A 107 -4.36 -23.94 2.67
N ARG A 108 -3.23 -24.32 3.30
CA ARG A 108 -3.07 -24.35 4.77
C ARG A 108 -2.63 -23.02 5.38
N THR A 109 -1.94 -22.18 4.60
CA THR A 109 -1.37 -20.91 5.09
C THR A 109 -2.46 -19.90 5.41
N ARG A 110 -2.32 -19.20 6.54
CA ARG A 110 -3.20 -18.10 6.96
C ARG A 110 -2.38 -16.88 7.33
N LEU A 111 -2.95 -15.70 7.13
CA LEU A 111 -2.44 -14.43 7.61
C LEU A 111 -3.20 -14.06 8.88
N ALA A 112 -2.47 -13.72 9.95
CA ALA A 112 -3.07 -13.29 11.21
C ALA A 112 -3.68 -11.88 11.05
N SER A 113 -4.84 -11.67 11.66
CA SER A 113 -5.41 -10.33 11.84
C SER A 113 -4.88 -9.69 13.12
N SER A 114 -4.98 -8.36 13.22
CA SER A 114 -4.62 -7.63 14.45
C SER A 114 -5.48 -8.06 15.64
N SER A 115 -6.77 -8.36 15.41
CA SER A 115 -7.65 -8.95 16.43
C SER A 115 -7.19 -10.32 16.93
N ALA A 116 -6.65 -11.18 16.05
CA ALA A 116 -6.14 -12.49 16.43
C ALA A 116 -4.82 -12.43 17.20
N LEU A 117 -4.00 -11.39 16.97
CA LEU A 117 -2.75 -11.18 17.69
C LEU A 117 -2.98 -10.68 19.12
N GLY A 118 -3.97 -9.82 19.35
CA GLY A 118 -4.30 -9.32 20.69
C GLY A 118 -5.05 -10.34 21.58
N ALA A 119 -5.56 -11.43 21.02
CA ALA A 119 -6.20 -12.52 21.77
C ALA A 119 -5.20 -13.62 22.21
N ALA A 120 -3.94 -13.51 21.81
CA ALA A 120 -2.87 -14.48 22.09
C ALA A 120 -1.90 -14.01 23.20
N GLU A 121 -2.14 -12.83 23.79
CA GLU A 121 -1.44 -12.26 24.95
C GLU A 121 -2.30 -12.34 26.21
#